data_AF-A0A7S1U657-F1
#
_entry.id   AF-A0A7S1U657-F1
#
_cell.length_a   1.000
_cell.length_b   1.000
_cell.length_c   1.000
_cell.angle_alpha   90.00
_cell.angle_beta   90.00
_cell.angle_gamma   90.00
#
_symmetry.space_group_name_H-M   'P 1'
#
loop_
_entity.id
_entity.type
_entity.pdbx_description
1 polymer ?
#
loop_
_entity_poly.entity_id
_entity_poly.type
_entity_poly.pdbx_seq_one_letter_code
_entity_poly.pdbx_strand_id
1 'polypeptide(L)'
;MIEEILRDLSNSPDGKEWSISILRYFNPVGAHPSGRIGEDPNGPPNNLMPYVSQVAVGRREKLSVYGNDYDTPDGTGVRDYIHVMDLADGHLKALEYMDREGAGNYVFNLGTGKGNSVLEMVAAMRKASGREIPYVITDRRPGDLATVYAATDKARDELGWTATRSLEDMCTDLWAWQSANPQGYEAVSEAKK
;
A
#
# COMPACT_ATOMS: atom_id res chain seq x y z
N MET A 1 -12.86 -11.89 11.94
CA MET A 1 -13.86 -12.66 11.17
C MET A 1 -13.21 -13.61 10.15
N ILE A 2 -12.68 -13.17 9.00
CA ILE A 2 -12.10 -14.12 8.01
C ILE A 2 -10.86 -14.85 8.55
N GLU A 3 -9.94 -14.15 9.20
CA GLU A 3 -8.75 -14.79 9.79
C GLU A 3 -9.09 -15.86 10.84
N GLU A 4 -10.15 -15.64 11.61
CA GLU A 4 -10.64 -16.59 12.61
C GLU A 4 -11.25 -17.81 11.94
N ILE A 5 -12.08 -17.61 10.89
CA ILE A 5 -12.63 -18.72 10.10
C ILE A 5 -11.52 -19.59 9.51
N LEU A 6 -10.46 -18.97 8.97
CA LEU A 6 -9.32 -19.70 8.41
C LEU A 6 -8.54 -20.45 9.49
N ARG A 7 -8.39 -19.86 10.68
CA ARG A 7 -7.76 -20.52 11.83
C ARG A 7 -8.59 -21.71 12.30
N ASP A 8 -9.89 -21.55 12.44
CA ASP A 8 -10.82 -22.59 12.85
C ASP A 8 -10.84 -23.73 11.83
N LEU A 9 -10.81 -23.40 10.53
CA LEU A 9 -10.67 -24.38 9.46
C LEU A 9 -9.40 -25.21 9.66
N SER A 10 -8.22 -24.59 9.78
CA SER A 10 -6.95 -25.33 9.96
C SER A 10 -6.89 -26.17 11.25
N ASN A 11 -7.66 -25.80 12.28
CA ASN A 11 -7.72 -26.53 13.55
C ASN A 11 -8.79 -27.63 13.57
N SER A 12 -9.67 -27.69 12.56
CA SER A 12 -10.73 -28.69 12.48
C SER A 12 -10.17 -30.09 12.19
N PRO A 13 -10.91 -31.17 12.54
CA PRO A 13 -10.46 -32.54 12.26
C PRO A 13 -10.09 -32.78 10.79
N ASP A 14 -10.86 -32.20 9.86
CA ASP A 14 -10.68 -32.32 8.41
C ASP A 14 -9.75 -31.23 7.84
N GLY A 15 -9.29 -30.30 8.68
CA GLY A 15 -8.53 -29.13 8.31
C GLY A 15 -7.02 -29.33 8.24
N LYS A 16 -6.52 -30.49 8.69
CA LYS A 16 -5.10 -30.73 8.94
C LYS A 16 -4.21 -30.75 7.69
N GLU A 17 -4.80 -30.82 6.50
CA GLU A 17 -4.08 -30.78 5.23
C GLU A 17 -3.98 -29.35 4.66
N TRP A 18 -4.70 -28.38 5.23
CA TRP A 18 -4.68 -27.01 4.73
C TRP A 18 -3.37 -26.31 5.09
N SER A 19 -2.73 -25.72 4.08
CA SER A 19 -1.68 -24.72 4.27
C SER A 19 -2.27 -23.34 4.02
N ILE A 20 -2.28 -22.50 5.06
CA ILE A 20 -2.93 -21.19 5.06
C ILE A 20 -1.90 -20.14 5.41
N SER A 21 -1.74 -19.14 4.53
CA SER A 21 -0.97 -17.93 4.83
C SER A 21 -1.89 -16.72 4.94
N ILE A 22 -1.88 -16.09 6.11
CA ILE A 22 -2.58 -14.85 6.42
C ILE A 22 -1.57 -13.71 6.35
N LEU A 23 -1.63 -12.96 5.25
CA LEU A 23 -0.76 -11.83 5.01
C LEU A 23 -1.50 -10.53 5.34
N ARG A 24 -1.05 -9.85 6.40
CA ARG A 24 -1.62 -8.58 6.86
C ARG A 24 -0.85 -7.44 6.23
N TYR A 25 -1.47 -6.78 5.25
CA TYR A 25 -0.87 -5.65 4.56
C TYR A 25 -1.06 -4.37 5.36
N PHE A 26 -0.11 -3.46 5.21
CA PHE A 26 -0.23 -2.09 5.67
C PHE A 26 -0.74 -1.22 4.53
N ASN A 27 0.02 -0.23 4.06
CA ASN A 27 -0.45 0.69 3.02
C ASN A 27 0.34 0.51 1.71
N PRO A 28 -0.07 -0.41 0.82
CA PRO A 28 0.59 -0.60 -0.45
C PRO A 28 0.44 0.63 -1.36
N VAL A 29 1.55 1.04 -1.97
CA VAL A 29 1.65 2.20 -2.86
C VAL A 29 2.70 1.93 -3.96
N GLY A 30 2.82 2.84 -4.92
CA GLY A 30 3.74 2.68 -6.05
C GLY A 30 3.05 2.09 -7.28
N ALA A 31 3.86 1.67 -8.23
CA ALA A 31 3.40 1.02 -9.46
C ALA A 31 4.47 0.04 -9.94
N HIS A 32 4.21 -0.67 -11.04
CA HIS A 32 5.26 -1.42 -11.69
C HIS A 32 6.28 -0.45 -12.33
N PRO A 33 7.61 -0.67 -12.22
CA PRO A 33 8.65 0.25 -12.71
C PRO A 33 8.60 0.56 -14.22
N SER A 34 7.88 -0.27 -14.99
CA SER A 34 7.64 0.00 -16.41
C SER A 34 6.75 1.22 -16.67
N GLY A 35 6.04 1.72 -15.65
CA GLY A 35 5.02 2.76 -15.81
C GLY A 35 3.79 2.33 -16.62
N ARG A 36 3.62 1.02 -16.85
CA ARG A 36 2.52 0.45 -17.67
C ARG A 36 1.45 -0.26 -16.85
N ILE A 37 1.70 -0.50 -15.57
CA ILE A 37 0.78 -1.17 -14.65
C ILE A 37 0.85 -0.42 -13.32
N GLY A 38 -0.28 0.08 -12.85
CA GLY A 38 -0.40 0.74 -11.56
C GLY A 38 -1.84 0.77 -11.06
N GLU A 39 -2.07 1.44 -9.95
CA GLU A 39 -3.39 1.56 -9.32
C GLU A 39 -4.30 2.46 -10.16
N ASP A 40 -5.52 1.97 -10.44
CA ASP A 40 -6.56 2.69 -11.18
C ASP A 40 -7.94 2.36 -10.59
N PRO A 41 -8.30 2.96 -9.44
CA PRO A 41 -9.56 2.66 -8.77
C PRO A 41 -10.73 3.24 -9.55
N ASN A 42 -11.85 2.50 -9.59
CA ASN A 42 -13.10 3.00 -10.13
C ASN A 42 -13.65 4.14 -9.26
N GLY A 43 -13.95 5.29 -9.88
CA GLY A 43 -14.50 6.45 -9.19
C GLY A 43 -13.46 7.20 -8.33
N PRO A 44 -13.91 7.99 -7.33
CA PRO A 44 -13.01 8.72 -6.46
C PRO A 44 -12.15 7.77 -5.60
N PRO A 45 -10.81 7.92 -5.62
CA PRO A 45 -9.97 7.10 -4.76
C PRO A 45 -10.25 7.33 -3.28
N ASN A 46 -10.32 6.25 -2.52
CA ASN A 46 -10.40 6.30 -1.05
C ASN A 46 -9.01 6.31 -0.39
N ASN A 47 -7.98 5.85 -1.12
CA ASN A 47 -6.59 5.76 -0.67
C ASN A 47 -5.85 7.07 -0.95
N LEU A 48 -4.87 7.39 -0.09
CA LEU A 48 -4.10 8.63 -0.18
C LEU A 48 -3.38 8.77 -1.53
N MET A 49 -2.54 7.79 -1.89
CA MET A 49 -1.59 7.97 -2.99
C MET A 49 -2.21 8.09 -4.39
N PRO A 50 -3.25 7.32 -4.76
CA PRO A 50 -3.96 7.56 -6.03
C PRO A 50 -4.67 8.91 -6.07
N TYR A 51 -5.13 9.42 -4.92
CA TYR A 51 -5.73 10.75 -4.86
C TYR A 51 -4.64 11.82 -5.08
N VAL A 52 -3.51 11.70 -4.40
CA VAL A 52 -2.35 12.59 -4.54
C VAL A 52 -1.84 12.60 -5.99
N SER A 53 -1.70 11.43 -6.62
CA SER A 53 -1.26 11.32 -8.01
C SER A 53 -2.26 11.95 -8.99
N GLN A 54 -3.57 11.78 -8.76
CA GLN A 54 -4.62 12.43 -9.55
C GLN A 54 -4.61 13.96 -9.42
N VAL A 55 -4.30 14.51 -8.24
CA VAL A 55 -4.06 15.95 -8.07
C VAL A 55 -2.84 16.39 -8.88
N ALA A 56 -1.74 15.64 -8.81
CA ALA A 56 -0.49 15.97 -9.53
C ALA A 56 -0.66 15.98 -11.06
N VAL A 57 -1.52 15.13 -11.63
CA VAL A 57 -1.87 15.17 -13.07
C VAL A 57 -3.05 16.10 -13.41
N GLY A 58 -3.57 16.84 -12.43
CA GLY A 58 -4.64 17.82 -12.65
C GLY A 58 -6.04 17.24 -12.82
N ARG A 59 -6.26 15.95 -12.53
CA ARG A 59 -7.61 15.33 -12.51
C ARG A 59 -8.44 15.80 -11.32
N ARG A 60 -7.79 16.32 -10.28
CA ARG A 60 -8.42 16.84 -9.07
C ARG A 60 -7.75 18.15 -8.68
N GLU A 61 -8.55 19.06 -8.13
CA GLU A 61 -8.10 20.40 -7.76
C GLU A 61 -7.13 20.37 -6.55
N LYS A 62 -7.46 19.58 -5.53
CA LYS A 62 -6.71 19.53 -4.26
C LYS A 62 -6.97 18.24 -3.49
N LEU A 63 -6.03 17.88 -2.63
CA LEU A 63 -6.14 16.83 -1.62
C LEU A 63 -6.85 17.34 -0.35
N SER A 64 -7.66 16.50 0.30
CA SER A 64 -8.11 16.75 1.68
C SER A 64 -7.28 15.91 2.64
N VAL A 65 -6.63 16.56 3.61
CA VAL A 65 -5.82 15.93 4.65
C VAL A 65 -6.64 15.89 5.94
N TYR A 66 -7.03 14.69 6.37
CA TYR A 66 -7.94 14.49 7.48
C TYR A 66 -7.21 14.55 8.83
N GLY A 67 -7.30 15.70 9.52
CA GLY A 67 -6.68 15.96 10.81
C GLY A 67 -5.21 16.42 10.73
N ASN A 68 -4.86 17.35 11.60
CA ASN A 68 -3.51 17.91 11.79
C ASN A 68 -3.13 18.06 13.28
N ASP A 69 -3.86 17.38 14.16
CA ASP A 69 -3.77 17.47 15.61
C ASP A 69 -3.55 16.09 16.26
N TYR A 70 -3.15 15.07 15.48
CA TYR A 70 -2.73 13.77 16.02
C TYR A 70 -1.43 13.92 16.80
N ASP A 71 -1.19 13.00 17.75
CA ASP A 71 0.09 12.90 18.46
C ASP A 71 1.16 12.25 17.57
N THR A 72 1.57 12.99 16.53
CA THR A 72 2.54 12.62 15.51
C THR A 72 3.46 13.81 15.20
N PRO A 73 4.65 13.61 14.60
CA PRO A 73 5.64 14.69 14.44
C PRO A 73 5.13 15.93 13.69
N ASP A 74 4.20 15.77 12.74
CA ASP A 74 3.62 16.86 11.94
C ASP A 74 2.11 17.05 12.16
N GLY A 75 1.55 16.33 13.14
CA GLY A 75 0.12 16.35 13.46
C GLY A 75 -0.77 15.54 12.53
N THR A 76 -0.25 14.98 11.42
CA THR A 76 -1.04 14.18 10.46
C THR A 76 -0.87 12.68 10.68
N GLY A 77 -1.76 11.87 10.12
CA GLY A 77 -1.73 10.42 10.32
C GLY A 77 -0.46 9.77 9.77
N VAL A 78 0.18 8.91 10.58
CA VAL A 78 1.38 8.15 10.23
C VAL A 78 1.02 6.71 9.88
N ARG A 79 1.50 6.23 8.73
CA ARG A 79 1.23 4.89 8.20
C ARG A 79 2.50 4.24 7.65
N ASP A 80 2.53 2.92 7.64
CA ASP A 80 3.58 2.13 6.99
C ASP A 80 3.25 1.92 5.52
N TYR A 81 3.89 2.71 4.68
CA TYR A 81 3.75 2.61 3.23
C TYR A 81 4.76 1.61 2.69
N ILE A 82 4.27 0.63 1.93
CA ILE A 82 5.06 -0.44 1.32
C ILE A 82 4.93 -0.38 -0.20
N HIS A 83 6.03 -0.58 -0.92
CA HIS A 83 5.98 -0.62 -2.37
C HIS A 83 5.21 -1.86 -2.85
N VAL A 84 4.29 -1.70 -3.79
CA VAL A 84 3.43 -2.78 -4.30
C VAL A 84 4.23 -3.95 -4.88
N MET A 85 5.38 -3.68 -5.49
CA MET A 85 6.30 -4.72 -5.96
C MET A 85 6.97 -5.48 -4.81
N ASP A 86 7.37 -4.83 -3.71
CA ASP A 86 7.88 -5.56 -2.53
C ASP A 86 6.79 -6.44 -1.93
N LEU A 87 5.56 -5.93 -1.90
CA LEU A 87 4.41 -6.68 -1.43
C LEU A 87 4.16 -7.91 -2.32
N ALA A 88 4.23 -7.76 -3.65
CA ALA A 88 4.13 -8.88 -4.60
C ALA A 88 5.25 -9.91 -4.38
N ASP A 89 6.49 -9.47 -4.19
CA ASP A 89 7.62 -10.33 -3.85
C ASP A 89 7.36 -11.10 -2.53
N GLY A 90 6.71 -10.45 -1.55
CA GLY A 90 6.33 -11.06 -0.28
C GLY A 90 5.30 -12.18 -0.41
N HIS A 91 4.39 -12.09 -1.39
CA HIS A 91 3.45 -13.18 -1.68
C HIS A 91 4.18 -14.41 -2.22
N LEU A 92 5.18 -14.21 -3.11
CA LEU A 92 5.99 -15.31 -3.62
C LEU A 92 6.74 -16.01 -2.48
N LYS A 93 7.31 -15.25 -1.55
CA LYS A 93 7.98 -15.81 -0.37
C LYS A 93 7.03 -16.54 0.58
N ALA A 94 5.80 -16.07 0.72
CA ALA A 94 4.78 -16.79 1.49
C ALA A 94 4.37 -18.12 0.83
N LEU A 95 4.29 -18.18 -0.50
CA LEU A 95 4.04 -19.43 -1.23
C LEU A 95 5.19 -20.42 -1.07
N GLU A 96 6.44 -19.98 -1.29
CA GLU A 96 7.64 -20.80 -1.07
C GLU A 96 7.72 -21.35 0.36
N TYR A 97 7.32 -20.53 1.35
CA TYR A 97 7.27 -20.93 2.75
C TYR A 97 6.20 -22.01 2.99
N MET A 98 4.98 -21.84 2.46
CA MET A 98 3.91 -22.84 2.58
C MET A 98 4.30 -24.18 1.94
N ASP A 99 4.95 -24.15 0.78
CA ASP A 99 5.44 -25.37 0.11
C ASP A 99 6.50 -26.11 0.96
N ARG A 100 7.31 -25.36 1.70
CA ARG A 100 8.37 -25.91 2.55
C ARG A 100 7.86 -26.45 3.89
N GLU A 101 7.04 -25.69 4.59
CA GLU A 101 6.57 -26.05 5.93
C GLU A 101 5.34 -26.98 5.89
N GLY A 102 4.60 -26.99 4.77
CA GLY A 102 3.42 -27.82 4.59
C GLY A 102 2.19 -27.26 5.30
N ALA A 103 1.29 -28.15 5.73
CA ALA A 103 0.01 -27.78 6.33
C ALA A 103 0.20 -27.01 7.65
N GLY A 104 -0.59 -25.96 7.83
CA GLY A 104 -0.45 -25.05 8.95
C GLY A 104 -1.18 -23.72 8.73
N ASN A 105 -1.11 -22.86 9.74
CA ASN A 105 -1.65 -21.51 9.70
C ASN A 105 -0.53 -20.52 10.01
N TYR A 106 -0.10 -19.78 9.00
CA TYR A 106 1.03 -18.88 9.06
C TYR A 106 0.55 -17.44 8.94
N VAL A 107 0.93 -16.59 9.89
CA VAL A 107 0.52 -15.18 9.90
C VAL A 107 1.75 -14.30 9.78
N PHE A 108 1.74 -13.37 8.82
CA PHE A 108 2.83 -12.43 8.58
C PHE A 108 2.30 -11.01 8.37
N ASN A 109 2.97 -10.03 8.98
CA ASN A 109 2.79 -8.62 8.64
C ASN A 109 3.73 -8.29 7.48
N LEU A 110 3.17 -7.77 6.37
CA LEU A 110 3.97 -7.29 5.24
C LEU A 110 3.91 -5.76 5.20
N GLY A 111 5.02 -5.16 5.63
CA GLY A 111 5.24 -3.72 5.69
C GLY A 111 6.74 -3.42 5.67
N THR A 112 7.11 -2.16 5.85
CA THR A 112 8.51 -1.71 5.93
C THR A 112 9.00 -1.61 7.38
N GLY A 113 8.07 -1.53 8.33
CA GLY A 113 8.34 -1.20 9.73
C GLY A 113 8.68 0.26 9.97
N LYS A 114 8.51 1.13 8.96
CA LYS A 114 8.75 2.57 9.03
C LYS A 114 7.46 3.32 8.77
N GLY A 115 7.08 4.19 9.70
CA GLY A 115 5.94 5.09 9.54
C GLY A 115 6.33 6.35 8.77
N ASN A 116 5.48 6.79 7.84
CA ASN A 116 5.53 8.12 7.24
C ASN A 116 4.18 8.81 7.42
N SER A 117 4.20 10.11 7.65
CA SER A 117 3.04 11.00 7.76
C SER A 117 2.39 11.27 6.39
N VAL A 118 1.17 11.82 6.40
CA VAL A 118 0.50 12.25 5.16
C VAL A 118 1.31 13.32 4.44
N LEU A 119 1.90 14.28 5.17
CA LEU A 119 2.63 15.38 4.53
C LEU A 119 4.00 14.94 4.01
N GLU A 120 4.66 13.95 4.64
CA GLU A 120 5.86 13.31 4.08
C GLU A 120 5.55 12.66 2.72
N MET A 121 4.43 11.94 2.60
CA MET A 121 4.01 11.35 1.32
C MET A 121 3.74 12.42 0.26
N VAL A 122 3.06 13.51 0.64
CA VAL A 122 2.79 14.64 -0.27
C VAL A 122 4.10 15.30 -0.72
N ALA A 123 5.05 15.51 0.19
CA ALA A 123 6.35 16.09 -0.12
C ALA A 123 7.16 15.19 -1.06
N ALA A 124 7.20 13.88 -0.80
CA ALA A 124 7.85 12.91 -1.67
C ALA A 124 7.24 12.87 -3.08
N MET A 125 5.91 12.92 -3.19
CA MET A 125 5.23 12.95 -4.48
C MET A 125 5.43 14.27 -5.23
N ARG A 126 5.49 15.42 -4.54
CA ARG A 126 5.87 16.71 -5.17
C ARG A 126 7.28 16.63 -5.75
N LYS A 127 8.22 16.06 -5.00
CA LYS A 127 9.61 15.87 -5.45
C LYS A 127 9.69 14.96 -6.67
N ALA A 128 8.97 13.82 -6.66
CA ALA A 128 8.98 12.86 -7.77
C ALA A 128 8.31 13.42 -9.05
N SER A 129 7.21 14.16 -8.90
CA SER A 129 6.44 14.68 -10.03
C SER A 129 6.94 16.01 -10.57
N GLY A 130 7.66 16.80 -9.76
CA GLY A 130 7.97 18.20 -10.06
C GLY A 130 6.72 19.08 -10.15
N ARG A 131 5.59 18.63 -9.59
CA ARG A 131 4.29 19.33 -9.62
C ARG A 131 3.93 19.85 -8.25
N GLU A 132 3.18 20.94 -8.24
CA GLU A 132 2.44 21.35 -7.06
C GLU A 132 1.37 20.33 -6.73
N ILE A 133 1.15 20.11 -5.43
CA ILE A 133 0.09 19.23 -4.93
C ILE A 133 -0.69 20.05 -3.89
N PRO A 134 -1.70 20.82 -4.32
CA PRO A 134 -2.52 21.59 -3.40
C PRO A 134 -3.25 20.67 -2.42
N TYR A 135 -3.30 21.06 -1.15
CA TYR A 135 -4.08 20.35 -0.14
C TYR A 135 -4.76 21.32 0.83
N VAL A 136 -5.80 20.84 1.50
CA VAL A 136 -6.47 21.53 2.61
C VAL A 136 -6.55 20.58 3.80
N ILE A 137 -6.33 21.09 5.00
CA ILE A 137 -6.57 20.35 6.24
C ILE A 137 -8.08 20.35 6.52
N THR A 138 -8.63 19.19 6.82
CA THR A 138 -10.04 19.00 7.19
C THR A 138 -10.15 18.28 8.53
N ASP A 139 -11.38 18.11 9.03
CA ASP A 139 -11.66 17.32 10.23
C ASP A 139 -11.11 15.88 10.12
N ARG A 140 -10.85 15.26 11.28
CA ARG A 140 -10.46 13.85 11.34
C ARG A 140 -11.54 12.97 10.74
N ARG A 141 -11.13 11.96 9.99
CA ARG A 141 -12.04 10.92 9.51
C ARG A 141 -12.31 9.92 10.63
N PRO A 142 -13.58 9.63 10.97
CA PRO A 142 -13.92 8.67 12.03
C PRO A 142 -13.22 7.32 11.81
N GLY A 143 -12.57 6.81 12.86
CA GLY A 143 -11.87 5.52 12.85
C GLY A 143 -10.39 5.58 12.48
N ASP A 144 -9.85 6.72 12.02
CA ASP A 144 -8.41 6.85 11.77
C ASP A 144 -7.62 6.91 13.09
N LEU A 145 -6.60 6.05 13.18
CA LEU A 145 -5.60 6.06 14.25
C LEU A 145 -4.48 7.06 13.94
N ALA A 146 -3.81 7.58 14.98
CA ALA A 146 -2.67 8.48 14.82
C ALA A 146 -1.52 7.80 14.06
N THR A 147 -1.05 6.65 14.57
CA THR A 147 0.13 5.95 14.05
C THR A 147 -0.12 4.45 13.98
N VAL A 148 0.15 3.84 12.82
CA VAL A 148 0.09 2.38 12.62
C VAL A 148 1.21 1.95 11.67
N TYR A 149 2.11 1.07 12.12
CA TYR A 149 3.17 0.49 11.29
C TYR A 149 3.53 -0.94 11.71
N ALA A 150 4.20 -1.68 10.82
CA ALA A 150 4.38 -3.12 10.95
C ALA A 150 5.53 -3.48 11.90
N ALA A 151 5.33 -4.50 12.73
CA ALA A 151 6.43 -5.33 13.21
C ALA A 151 6.73 -6.39 12.14
N THR A 152 7.92 -6.33 11.52
CA THR A 152 8.28 -7.11 10.32
C THR A 152 9.29 -8.22 10.59
N ASP A 153 9.74 -8.38 11.84
CA ASP A 153 10.77 -9.36 12.22
C ASP A 153 10.44 -10.78 11.77
N LYS A 154 9.19 -11.21 11.97
CA LYS A 154 8.77 -12.56 11.58
C LYS A 154 8.87 -12.81 10.08
N ALA A 155 8.48 -11.83 9.25
CA ALA A 155 8.59 -11.96 7.80
C ALA A 155 10.06 -12.01 7.36
N ARG A 156 10.93 -11.22 7.99
CA ARG A 156 12.37 -11.27 7.76
C ARG A 156 12.94 -12.64 8.13
N ASP A 157 12.65 -13.12 9.33
CA ASP A 157 13.32 -14.29 9.91
C ASP A 157 12.81 -15.61 9.31
N GLU A 158 11.52 -15.71 9.00
CA GLU A 158 10.90 -16.96 8.54
C GLU A 158 10.73 -17.03 7.02
N LEU A 159 10.34 -15.92 6.37
CA LEU A 159 10.18 -15.86 4.91
C LEU A 159 11.48 -15.50 4.19
N GLY A 160 12.48 -14.98 4.91
CA GLY A 160 13.65 -14.36 4.29
C GLY A 160 13.29 -13.12 3.47
N TRP A 161 12.20 -12.43 3.83
CA TRP A 161 11.65 -11.32 3.06
C TRP A 161 11.75 -10.00 3.83
N THR A 162 12.12 -8.92 3.15
CA THR A 162 12.10 -7.56 3.69
C THR A 162 11.79 -6.61 2.54
N ALA A 163 10.94 -5.62 2.77
CA ALA A 163 10.68 -4.58 1.78
C ALA A 163 11.97 -3.76 1.53
N THR A 164 12.32 -3.58 0.26
CA THR A 164 13.61 -3.01 -0.15
C THR A 164 13.49 -1.62 -0.75
N ARG A 165 12.30 -1.24 -1.23
CA ARG A 165 12.07 0.00 -1.97
C ARG A 165 11.74 1.13 -1.00
N SER A 166 12.33 2.29 -1.29
CA SER A 166 12.20 3.50 -0.49
C SER A 166 10.89 4.25 -0.77
N LEU A 167 10.59 5.25 0.06
CA LEU A 167 9.49 6.19 -0.17
C LEU A 167 9.65 6.89 -1.53
N GLU A 168 10.87 7.27 -1.89
CA GLU A 168 11.20 7.89 -3.17
C GLU A 168 10.91 6.95 -4.35
N ASP A 169 11.25 5.67 -4.24
CA ASP A 169 10.96 4.67 -5.28
C ASP A 169 9.44 4.53 -5.48
N MET A 170 8.68 4.45 -4.37
CA MET A 170 7.21 4.38 -4.40
C MET A 170 6.61 5.57 -5.15
N CYS A 171 7.03 6.79 -4.83
CA CYS A 171 6.52 7.99 -5.50
C CYS A 171 6.98 8.09 -6.95
N THR A 172 8.21 7.67 -7.26
CA THR A 172 8.78 7.72 -8.62
C THR A 172 8.03 6.76 -9.56
N ASP A 173 7.84 5.50 -9.14
CA ASP A 173 7.14 4.51 -9.95
C ASP A 173 5.66 4.88 -10.11
N LEU A 174 5.01 5.35 -9.04
CA LEU A 174 3.62 5.83 -9.12
C LEU A 174 3.49 7.01 -10.08
N TRP A 175 4.41 7.97 -10.04
CA TRP A 175 4.40 9.09 -10.96
C TRP A 175 4.64 8.65 -12.41
N ALA A 176 5.57 7.73 -12.66
CA ALA A 176 5.80 7.17 -13.99
C ALA A 176 4.51 6.56 -14.57
N TRP A 177 3.79 5.76 -13.76
CA TRP A 177 2.48 5.24 -14.14
C TRP A 177 1.45 6.34 -14.39
N GLN A 178 1.20 7.23 -13.41
CA GLN A 178 0.10 8.18 -13.51
C GLN A 178 0.34 9.23 -14.61
N SER A 179 1.59 9.64 -14.84
CA SER A 179 1.95 10.62 -15.86
C SER A 179 1.78 10.05 -17.28
N ALA A 180 2.10 8.77 -17.49
CA ALA A 180 1.90 8.07 -18.75
C ALA A 180 0.43 7.65 -18.97
N ASN A 181 -0.33 7.46 -17.89
CA ASN A 181 -1.71 6.98 -17.90
C ASN A 181 -2.58 7.94 -17.06
N PRO A 182 -2.75 9.20 -17.49
CA PRO A 182 -3.44 10.21 -16.68
C PRO A 182 -4.85 9.77 -16.35
N GLN A 183 -5.58 9.17 -17.30
CA GLN A 183 -6.93 8.63 -17.11
C GLN A 183 -6.95 7.13 -16.75
N GLY A 184 -5.85 6.57 -16.28
CA GLY A 184 -5.76 5.14 -16.00
C GLY A 184 -5.84 4.29 -17.27
N TYR A 185 -6.47 3.12 -17.19
CA TYR A 185 -6.53 2.16 -18.29
C TYR A 185 -7.57 2.53 -19.37
N GLU A 186 -8.51 3.46 -19.11
CA GLU A 186 -9.61 3.78 -20.02
C GLU A 186 -9.15 4.39 -21.35
N ALA A 187 -8.06 5.18 -21.36
CA ALA A 187 -7.53 5.85 -22.55
C ALA A 187 -7.07 4.85 -23.65
N VAL A 188 -6.75 3.61 -23.29
CA VAL A 188 -6.33 2.57 -24.27
C VAL A 188 -7.52 2.02 -25.06
N SER A 189 -8.75 2.20 -24.58
CA SER A 189 -9.95 1.62 -25.20
C SER A 189 -10.48 2.42 -26.41
N GLU A 190 -10.25 3.74 -26.46
CA GLU A 190 -10.69 4.59 -27.56
C GLU A 190 -9.77 4.52 -28.79
N ALA A 191 -8.48 4.21 -28.59
CA ALA A 191 -7.52 4.08 -29.69
C ALA A 191 -7.66 2.79 -30.54
N LYS A 192 -8.63 1.92 -30.19
CA LYS A 192 -8.90 0.65 -30.89
C LYS A 192 -10.29 0.56 -31.54
N LYS A 193 -11.03 1.66 -31.62
CA LYS A 193 -12.27 1.76 -32.40
C LYS A 193 -12.03 2.60 -33.66
#